data_AF-A0A967RYG6-F1
#
_entry.id   AF-A0A967RYG6-F1
#
_cell.length_a   1.000
_cell.length_b   1.000
_cell.length_c   1.000
_cell.angle_alpha   90.00
_cell.angle_beta   90.00
_cell.angle_gamma   90.00
#
_symmetry.space_group_name_H-M   'P 1'
#
loop_
_entity.id
_entity.type
_entity.pdbx_description
1 polymer ?
#
loop_
_entity_poly.entity_id
_entity_poly.type
_entity_poly.pdbx_seq_one_letter_code
_entity_poly.pdbx_strand_id
1 'polypeptide(L)' 'MKTDIQIAQEAELRPITEIAEKIGLSADEIIPYGRYKAK' A
#
# COMPACT_ATOMS: atom_id res chain seq x y z
N MET A 1 -15.80 -8.53 19.41
CA MET A 1 -14.60 -8.94 18.65
C MET A 1 -14.84 -8.52 17.22
N LYS A 2 -13.89 -7.83 16.59
CA LYS A 2 -14.03 -7.42 15.18
C LYS A 2 -13.69 -8.60 14.27
N THR A 3 -14.33 -8.67 13.12
CA THR A 3 -13.95 -9.63 12.06
C THR A 3 -12.70 -9.14 11.32
N ASP A 4 -12.00 -10.04 10.64
CA ASP A 4 -10.79 -9.68 9.88
C ASP A 4 -11.07 -8.58 8.84
N ILE A 5 -12.25 -8.61 8.20
CA ILE A 5 -12.65 -7.57 7.24
C ILE A 5 -12.88 -6.21 7.91
N GLN A 6 -13.46 -6.18 9.11
CA GLN A 6 -13.63 -4.94 9.87
C GLN A 6 -12.28 -4.34 10.28
N ILE A 7 -11.33 -5.19 10.68
CA ILE A 7 -9.96 -4.75 11.01
C ILE A 7 -9.27 -4.19 9.77
N ALA A 8 -9.38 -4.87 8.61
CA ALA A 8 -8.77 -4.41 7.37
C ALA A 8 -9.37 -3.09 6.85
N GLN A 9 -10.68 -2.87 7.03
CA GLN A 9 -11.36 -1.64 6.62
C GLN A 9 -11.01 -0.43 7.48
N GLU A 10 -10.70 -0.64 8.76
CA GLU A 10 -10.33 0.43 9.70
C GLU A 10 -8.85 0.84 9.59
N ALA A 11 -8.03 0.07 8.89
CA ALA A 11 -6.61 0.35 8.75
C ALA A 11 -6.36 1.63 7.92
N GLU A 12 -5.48 2.49 8.42
CA GLU A 12 -4.98 3.62 7.64
C GLU A 12 -3.94 3.13 6.62
N LEU A 13 -4.33 3.15 5.35
CA LEU A 13 -3.49 2.66 4.26
C LEU A 13 -2.46 3.72 3.86
N ARG A 14 -1.18 3.31 3.83
CA ARG A 14 -0.09 4.13 3.30
C ARG A 14 0.00 3.99 1.78
N PRO A 15 0.27 5.07 1.03
CA PRO A 15 0.48 5.01 -0.42
C PRO A 15 1.53 3.98 -0.80
N ILE A 16 1.32 3.27 -1.91
CA ILE A 16 2.24 2.20 -2.34
C ILE A 16 3.65 2.73 -2.65
N THR A 17 3.76 3.97 -3.11
CA THR A 17 5.03 4.66 -3.35
C THR A 17 5.85 4.79 -2.07
N GLU A 18 5.21 5.14 -0.95
CA GLU A 18 5.85 5.25 0.37
C GLU A 18 6.28 3.87 0.94
N ILE A 19 5.72 2.78 0.42
CA ILE A 19 6.14 1.42 0.76
C ILE A 19 7.31 0.99 -0.13
N ALA A 20 7.27 1.32 -1.41
CA ALA A 20 8.35 1.05 -2.38
C ALA A 20 9.66 1.75 -1.99
N GLU A 21 9.60 3.02 -1.58
CA GLU A 21 10.77 3.78 -1.11
C GLU A 21 11.45 3.11 0.10
N LYS A 22 10.67 2.49 1.00
CA LYS A 22 11.21 1.81 2.19
C LYS A 22 12.07 0.59 1.85
N ILE A 23 11.90 0.02 0.67
CA ILE A 23 12.71 -1.08 0.15
C ILE A 23 13.68 -0.63 -0.93
N GLY A 24 13.83 0.68 -1.14
CA GLY A 24 14.79 1.28 -2.06
C GLY A 24 14.35 1.33 -3.51
N LEU A 25 13.07 1.12 -3.81
CA LEU A 25 12.53 1.28 -5.16
C LEU A 25 12.06 2.72 -5.39
N SER A 26 12.45 3.30 -6.52
CA SER A 26 11.97 4.61 -6.94
C SER A 26 10.60 4.50 -7.64
N ALA A 27 9.93 5.66 -7.81
CA ALA A 27 8.59 5.71 -8.38
C ALA A 27 8.52 5.26 -9.85
N ASP A 28 9.62 5.36 -10.59
CA ASP A 28 9.76 4.92 -11.98
C ASP A 28 10.04 3.41 -12.14
N GLU A 29 10.44 2.74 -11.05
CA GLU A 29 10.67 1.29 -11.03
C GLU A 29 9.39 0.47 -10.77
N ILE A 30 8.30 1.14 -10.37
CA ILE A 30 7.02 0.50 -10.08
C ILE A 30 5.92 1.03 -11.01
N ILE A 31 4.92 0.19 -11.29
CA ILE A 31 3.73 0.57 -12.05
C ILE A 31 2.52 0.58 -11.11
N PRO A 32 2.05 1.76 -10.63
CA PRO A 32 0.92 1.83 -9.71
C PRO A 32 -0.41 1.41 -10.35
N TYR A 33 -1.17 0.61 -9.61
CA TYR A 33 -2.57 0.26 -9.89
C TYR A 33 -3.46 0.87 -8.82
N GLY A 34 -3.70 2.18 -8.93
CA GLY A 34 -4.33 2.98 -7.88
C GLY A 34 -3.35 3.37 -6.78
N ARG A 35 -3.85 3.81 -5.62
CA ARG A 35 -3.02 4.40 -4.56
C ARG A 35 -2.22 3.40 -3.73
N TYR A 36 -2.67 2.14 -3.63
CA TYR A 36 -2.19 1.20 -2.61
C TYR A 36 -1.68 -0.13 -3.19
N LYS A 37 -1.42 -0.20 -4.50
CA LYS A 37 -0.93 -1.40 -5.20
C LYS A 37 -0.06 -1.00 -6.38
N ALA A 38 0.98 -1.79 -6.65
CA ALA A 38 1.85 -1.62 -7.81
C ALA A 38 2.36 -2.97 -8.30
N LYS A 39 2.86 -3.01 -9.54
CA LYS A 39 3.67 -4.11 -10.10
C LYS A 39 5.13 -3.69 -10.12
#